data_AF-A0AAV7IEC3-F1
#
_entry.id   AF-A0AAV7IEC3-F1
#
_cell.length_a   1.000
_cell.length_b   1.000
_cell.length_c   1.000
_cell.angle_alpha   90.00
_cell.angle_beta   90.00
_cell.angle_gamma   90.00
#
_symmetry.space_group_name_H-M   'P 1'
#
loop_
_entity.id
_entity.type
_entity.pdbx_description
1 polymer ?
#
loop_
_entity_poly.entity_id
_entity_poly.type
_entity_poly.pdbx_seq_one_letter_code
_entity_poly.pdbx_strand_id
1 'polypeptide(L)' 'MWWECIPSGAIIVICLALPQYSAWYFNKAVYGNHYRRSLESTFDRNMFSRDSRVGGAPWILKGLESLPDE' A
#
# COMPACT_ATOMS: atom_id res chain seq x y z
N MET A 1 6.13 -37.55 -18.50
CA MET A 1 5.51 -36.68 -19.54
C MET A 1 5.69 -35.22 -19.17
N TRP A 2 5.81 -34.31 -20.14
CA TRP A 2 6.23 -32.92 -19.87
C TRP A 2 5.27 -32.15 -18.94
N TRP A 3 4.01 -32.57 -18.83
CA TRP A 3 3.01 -31.95 -17.97
C TRP A 3 3.16 -32.26 -16.47
N GLU A 4 3.97 -33.25 -16.10
CA GLU A 4 4.18 -33.61 -14.69
C GLU A 4 4.91 -32.51 -13.90
N CYS A 5 5.55 -31.55 -14.58
CA CYS A 5 6.14 -30.38 -13.93
C CYS A 5 5.15 -29.23 -13.69
N ILE A 6 3.94 -29.29 -14.27
CA ILE A 6 2.94 -28.22 -14.12
C ILE A 6 2.49 -28.08 -12.66
N PRO A 7 2.19 -29.17 -11.90
CA PRO A 7 1.79 -29.04 -10.51
C PRO A 7 2.84 -28.36 -9.62
N SER A 8 4.13 -28.71 -9.79
CA SER A 8 5.20 -28.06 -9.03
C SER A 8 5.37 -26.59 -9.43
N GLY A 9 5.28 -26.28 -10.72
CA GLY A 9 5.26 -24.90 -11.21
C GLY A 9 4.09 -24.08 -10.64
N ALA A 10 2.89 -24.68 -10.58
CA ALA A 10 1.71 -24.02 -10.04
C ALA A 10 1.86 -23.70 -8.54
N ILE A 11 2.41 -24.63 -7.75
CA ILE A 11 2.70 -24.40 -6.33
C ILE A 11 3.65 -23.21 -6.17
N ILE A 12 4.73 -23.15 -6.97
CA ILE A 12 5.69 -22.05 -6.93
C ILE A 12 5.01 -20.71 -7.26
N VAL A 13 4.20 -20.68 -8.33
CA VAL A 13 3.47 -19.46 -8.74
C VAL A 13 2.53 -18.99 -7.65
N ILE A 14 1.75 -19.90 -7.04
CA ILE A 14 0.83 -19.55 -5.95
C ILE A 14 1.61 -19.00 -4.76
N CYS A 15 2.69 -19.66 -4.35
CA CYS A 15 3.52 -19.22 -3.23
C CYS A 15 4.17 -17.85 -3.46
N LEU A 16 4.51 -17.49 -4.71
CA LEU A 16 5.05 -16.18 -5.06
C LEU A 16 3.97 -15.09 -5.18
N ALA A 17 2.79 -15.44 -5.69
CA ALA A 17 1.68 -14.51 -5.87
C ALA A 17 1.00 -14.17 -4.53
N LEU A 18 0.87 -15.15 -3.63
CA LEU A 18 0.10 -15.03 -2.40
C LEU A 18 0.59 -13.87 -1.50
N PRO A 19 1.90 -13.67 -1.24
CA PRO A 19 2.39 -12.52 -0.48
C PRO A 19 1.97 -11.18 -1.10
N GLN A 20 2.04 -11.04 -2.42
CA GLN A 20 1.73 -9.79 -3.10
C GLN A 20 0.24 -9.44 -3.02
N TYR A 21 -0.64 -10.42 -3.26
CA TYR A 21 -2.08 -10.22 -3.09
C TYR A 21 -2.43 -9.97 -1.62
N SER A 22 -1.80 -10.69 -0.69
CA SER A 22 -2.06 -10.50 0.74
C SER A 22 -1.71 -9.08 1.19
N ALA A 23 -0.56 -8.54 0.76
CA ALA A 23 -0.13 -7.18 1.10
C ALA A 23 -1.13 -6.12 0.62
N TRP A 24 -1.73 -6.31 -0.57
CA TRP A 24 -2.74 -5.41 -1.13
C TRP A 24 -4.02 -5.34 -0.26
N TYR A 25 -4.46 -6.49 0.25
CA TYR A 25 -5.61 -6.55 1.17
C TYR A 25 -5.27 -6.03 2.57
N PHE A 26 -4.10 -6.40 3.10
CA PHE A 26 -3.64 -5.92 4.41
C PHE A 26 -3.47 -4.41 4.43
N ASN A 27 -2.89 -3.81 3.39
CA ASN A 27 -2.75 -2.35 3.30
C ASN A 27 -4.12 -1.66 3.38
N LYS A 28 -5.13 -2.16 2.66
CA LYS A 28 -6.48 -1.60 2.75
C LYS A 28 -7.10 -1.77 4.13
N ALA A 29 -6.92 -2.93 4.76
CA ALA A 29 -7.48 -3.19 6.08
C ALA A 29 -6.86 -2.28 7.16
N VAL A 30 -5.56 -1.98 7.08
CA VAL A 30 -4.83 -1.20 8.09
C VAL A 30 -4.86 0.30 7.81
N TYR A 31 -4.68 0.70 6.55
CA TYR A 31 -4.49 2.11 6.16
C TYR A 31 -5.68 2.71 5.41
N GLY A 32 -6.71 1.91 5.10
CA GLY A 32 -7.85 2.34 4.27
C GLY A 32 -7.50 2.52 2.79
N ASN A 33 -6.25 2.27 2.39
CA ASN A 33 -5.77 2.38 1.01
C ASN A 33 -4.95 1.14 0.64
N HIS A 34 -5.14 0.64 -0.59
CA HIS A 34 -4.44 -0.52 -1.12
C HIS A 34 -2.94 -0.30 -1.32
N TYR A 35 -2.55 0.94 -1.59
CA TYR A 35 -1.18 1.30 -1.91
C TYR A 35 -0.58 2.18 -0.82
N ARG A 36 0.71 1.99 -0.58
CA ARG A 36 1.50 2.86 0.30
C ARG A 36 2.10 3.99 -0.52
N ARG A 37 2.22 5.16 0.09
CA ARG A 37 2.87 6.33 -0.53
C ARG A 37 4.35 6.04 -0.79
N SER A 38 4.87 6.50 -1.92
CA SER A 38 6.31 6.48 -2.19
C SER A 38 7.06 7.35 -1.18
N LEU A 39 8.27 6.92 -0.80
CA LEU A 39 9.19 7.62 0.10
C LEU A 39 10.60 7.67 -0.51
N GLU A 40 10.71 7.55 -1.84
CA GLU A 40 11.99 7.48 -2.52
C GLU A 40 12.74 8.81 -2.44
N SER A 41 12.05 9.92 -2.75
CA SER A 41 12.65 11.25 -2.70
C SER A 41 12.62 11.89 -1.30
N THR A 42 13.53 12.83 -1.05
CA THR A 42 13.52 13.63 0.18
C THR A 42 12.24 14.46 0.31
N PHE A 43 11.74 14.97 -0.82
CA PHE A 43 10.46 15.69 -0.87
C PHE A 43 9.29 14.80 -0.41
N ASP A 44 9.22 13.57 -0.91
CA ASP A 44 8.15 12.63 -0.54
C ASP A 44 8.16 12.32 0.96
N ARG A 45 9.35 12.15 1.55
CA ARG A 45 9.51 11.92 3.00
C ARG A 45 9.08 13.13 3.82
N ASN A 46 9.42 14.34 3.35
CA ASN A 46 8.98 15.58 3.99
C ASN A 46 7.46 15.73 3.91
N MET A 47 6.84 15.43 2.77
CA MET A 47 5.39 15.45 2.61
C MET A 47 4.69 14.40 3.47
N PHE A 48 5.22 13.18 3.54
CA PHE A 48 4.70 12.14 4.43
C PHE A 48 4.73 12.56 5.91
N SER A 49 5.82 13.21 6.33
CA SER A 49 5.94 13.74 7.68
C SER A 49 4.99 14.90 7.93
N ARG A 50 4.78 15.80 6.95
CA ARG A 50 3.79 16.88 7.00
C ARG A 50 2.38 16.32 7.16
N ASP A 51 1.99 15.35 6.34
CA ASP A 51 0.65 14.77 6.36
C ASP A 51 0.37 14.09 7.71
N SER A 52 1.38 13.44 8.30
CA SER A 52 1.31 12.87 9.66
C SER A 52 1.10 13.94 10.74
N ARG A 53 1.70 15.13 10.59
CA ARG A 53 1.57 16.25 11.56
C ARG A 53 0.25 17.00 11.45
N VAL A 54 -0.23 17.22 10.23
CA VAL A 54 -1.48 17.96 9.97
C VAL A 54 -2.70 17.08 10.17
N GLY A 55 -2.66 15.85 9.63
CA GLY A 55 -3.80 14.93 9.60
C GLY A 55 -3.78 13.83 10.66
N GLY A 56 -2.72 13.75 11.48
CA GLY A 56 -2.49 12.69 12.48
C GLY A 56 -1.90 11.40 11.89
N ALA A 57 -2.21 11.09 10.63
CA ALA A 57 -1.61 9.99 9.90
C ALA A 57 -1.55 10.27 8.38
N PRO A 58 -0.54 9.76 7.65
CA PRO A 58 -0.28 10.12 6.26
C PRO A 58 -1.23 9.46 5.25
N TRP A 59 -2.01 8.46 5.66
CA TRP A 59 -3.05 7.84 4.82
C TRP A 59 -4.43 8.48 5.01
N ILE A 60 -4.58 9.41 5.95
CA ILE A 60 -5.81 10.18 6.14
C ILE A 60 -5.72 11.42 5.26
N LEU A 61 -6.51 11.44 4.19
CA LEU A 61 -6.57 12.58 3.27
C LEU A 61 -7.31 13.74 3.95
N LYS A 62 -6.74 14.94 3.87
CA LYS A 62 -7.35 16.20 4.32
C LYS A 62 -7.59 17.06 3.09
N GLY A 63 -8.85 17.22 2.70
CA GLY A 63 -9.24 18.11 1.61
C GLY A 63 -9.58 19.51 2.13
N LEU A 64 -10.27 20.28 1.29
CA LEU A 64 -10.67 21.66 1.59
C LEU A 64 -11.65 21.74 2.76
N GLU A 65 -12.38 20.66 3.03
CA GLU A 65 -13.28 20.52 4.19
C GLU A 65 -12.58 20.58 5.55
N SER A 66 -11.25 20.48 5.57
CA SER A 66 -10.46 20.61 6.81
C SER A 66 -10.03 22.04 7.12
N LEU A 67 -10.26 22.97 6.19
CA LEU A 67 -9.96 24.38 6.37
C LEU A 67 -11.13 25.08 7.09
N PRO A 68 -10.86 26.10 7.92
CA PRO A 68 -11.92 26.94 8.45
C PRO A 68 -12.61 27.72 7.32
N ASP A 69 -13.92 27.92 7.45
CA ASP A 69 -14.77 28.61 6.46
C ASP A 69 -14.57 30.14 6.42
N GLU A 70 -13.70 30.69 7.27
CA GLU A 70 -13.36 32.12 7.40
C GLU A 70 -11.96 32.44 6.87
#